data_AF-A0A5B0F4N8-F1
#
_entry.id   AF-A0A5B0F4N8-F1
#
_cell.length_a   1.000
_cell.length_b   1.000
_cell.length_c   1.000
_cell.angle_alpha   90.00
_cell.angle_beta   90.00
_cell.angle_gamma   90.00
#
_symmetry.space_group_name_H-M   'P 1'
#
loop_
_entity.id
_entity.type
_entity.pdbx_description
1 polymer ?
#
loop_
_entity_poly.entity_id
_entity_poly.type
_entity_poly.pdbx_seq_one_letter_code
_entity_poly.pdbx_strand_id
1 'polypeptide(L)'
;MSLENSNSAFMANLYVDGLPLVLNQQRLKRRLRDPRITRRERLDVEVALTDRSGTSFVTLADHEDDKPLLFKFSLQDDKYIVTAVLRGMFDGWRLKIEAGTFHLSVSDNAAADLFSIRKHGVERAKFEHLSAGPSYVQIVSERRGRPLYKADEAGKKYFMDVDPNATVHDALNNTPVAFVLKIVDKTVPITE
;
A
#
# COMPACT_ATOMS: atom_id res chain seq x y z
N MET A 1 -5.44 35.44 -6.05
CA MET A 1 -6.48 34.48 -5.60
C MET A 1 -6.11 33.15 -6.25
N SER A 2 -5.51 32.16 -5.59
CA SER A 2 -5.55 31.76 -4.18
C SER A 2 -4.15 31.36 -3.67
N LEU A 3 -3.72 32.00 -2.58
CA LEU A 3 -2.77 31.39 -1.65
C LEU A 3 -3.52 30.34 -0.81
N GLU A 4 -2.76 29.40 -0.25
CA GLU A 4 -3.15 28.33 0.68
C GLU A 4 -3.67 27.02 0.05
N ASN A 5 -2.72 26.14 -0.30
CA ASN A 5 -2.91 24.71 -0.11
C ASN A 5 -1.79 24.22 0.80
N SER A 6 -1.95 24.44 2.10
CA SER A 6 -1.11 23.87 3.16
C SER A 6 -1.29 22.35 3.12
N ASN A 7 -0.43 21.74 2.31
CA ASN A 7 -0.44 20.34 1.90
C ASN A 7 -0.23 19.45 3.14
N SER A 8 -1.32 19.00 3.79
CA SER A 8 -1.29 18.15 4.98
C SER A 8 -0.84 16.72 4.63
N ALA A 9 0.44 16.59 4.30
CA ALA A 9 1.05 15.31 4.02
C ALA A 9 1.61 14.68 5.30
N PHE A 10 1.49 13.36 5.41
CA PHE A 10 2.10 12.60 6.49
C PHE A 10 2.70 11.31 5.96
N MET A 11 3.65 10.76 6.71
CA MET A 11 4.28 9.50 6.38
C MET A 11 3.82 8.43 7.36
N ALA A 12 3.46 7.26 6.83
CA ALA A 12 3.01 6.14 7.63
C ALA A 12 3.51 4.80 7.09
N ASN A 13 3.61 3.82 7.98
CA ASN A 13 3.68 2.42 7.61
C ASN A 13 2.29 1.79 7.73
N LEU A 14 2.08 0.76 6.94
CA LEU A 14 0.87 -0.05 6.96
C LEU A 14 1.24 -1.49 7.33
N TYR A 15 0.37 -2.14 8.10
CA TYR A 15 0.52 -3.53 8.52
C TYR A 15 -0.82 -4.24 8.38
N VAL A 16 -0.78 -5.55 8.13
CA VAL A 16 -1.95 -6.44 8.16
C VAL A 16 -1.52 -7.72 8.85
N ASP A 17 -2.32 -8.18 9.81
CA ASP A 17 -2.05 -9.40 10.59
C ASP A 17 -0.64 -9.41 11.23
N GLY A 18 -0.18 -8.27 11.73
CA GLY A 18 1.16 -8.10 12.33
C GLY A 18 2.30 -7.95 11.31
N LEU A 19 2.07 -8.28 10.04
CA LEU A 19 3.08 -8.20 8.98
C LEU A 19 3.10 -6.83 8.31
N PRO A 20 4.29 -6.23 8.10
CA PRO A 20 4.40 -4.97 7.39
C PRO A 20 4.10 -5.12 5.91
N LEU A 21 3.49 -4.07 5.33
CA LEU A 21 3.39 -3.93 3.89
C LEU A 21 4.75 -3.58 3.29
N VAL A 22 5.08 -4.20 2.17
CA VAL A 22 6.32 -4.01 1.41
C VAL A 22 6.04 -4.02 -0.09
N LEU A 23 6.94 -3.47 -0.91
CA LEU A 23 6.96 -3.82 -2.33
C LEU A 23 7.50 -5.23 -2.51
N ASN A 24 6.98 -5.97 -3.50
CA ASN A 24 7.51 -7.30 -3.80
C ASN A 24 9.01 -7.27 -4.12
N GLN A 25 9.52 -6.18 -4.72
CA GLN A 25 10.96 -5.98 -4.87
C GLN A 25 11.74 -6.10 -3.56
N GLN A 26 11.23 -5.53 -2.45
CA GLN A 26 11.89 -5.60 -1.15
C GLN A 26 11.91 -7.05 -0.63
N ARG A 27 10.78 -7.76 -0.77
CA ARG A 27 10.65 -9.17 -0.38
C ARG A 27 11.64 -10.06 -1.15
N LEU A 28 11.68 -9.92 -2.47
CA LEU A 28 12.60 -10.67 -3.34
C LEU A 28 14.08 -10.38 -3.03
N LYS A 29 14.44 -9.10 -2.81
CA LYS A 29 15.80 -8.72 -2.41
C LYS A 29 16.21 -9.31 -1.05
N ARG A 30 15.27 -9.46 -0.11
CA ARG A 30 15.51 -10.15 1.17
C ARG A 30 15.74 -11.64 0.94
N ARG A 31 14.89 -12.29 0.13
CA ARG A 31 15.04 -13.70 -0.20
C ARG A 31 16.41 -14.04 -0.79
N LEU A 32 16.99 -13.17 -1.62
CA LEU A 32 18.36 -13.36 -2.14
C LEU A 32 19.47 -13.36 -1.07
N ARG A 33 19.19 -12.79 0.11
CA ARG A 33 20.11 -12.74 1.25
C ARG A 33 19.92 -13.92 2.21
N ASP A 34 18.90 -14.75 2.00
CA ASP A 34 18.69 -15.95 2.81
C ASP A 34 19.85 -16.94 2.57
N PRO A 35 20.61 -17.33 3.59
CA PRO A 35 21.70 -18.30 3.44
C PRO A 35 21.24 -19.69 2.99
N ARG A 36 19.95 -20.02 3.13
CA ARG A 36 19.35 -21.31 2.76
C ARG A 36 18.77 -21.33 1.34
N ILE A 37 18.84 -20.22 0.60
CA ILE A 37 18.32 -20.17 -0.77
C ILE A 37 19.10 -21.13 -1.67
N THR A 38 18.38 -21.98 -2.40
CA THR A 38 19.01 -22.86 -3.38
C THR A 38 19.45 -22.08 -4.63
N ARG A 39 20.41 -22.63 -5.39
CA ARG A 39 20.87 -22.00 -6.64
C ARG A 39 19.72 -21.78 -7.64
N ARG A 40 18.79 -22.73 -7.74
CA ARG A 40 17.62 -22.62 -8.61
C ARG A 40 16.72 -21.47 -8.18
N GLU A 41 16.36 -21.42 -6.90
CA GLU A 41 15.51 -20.34 -6.38
C GLU A 41 16.16 -18.96 -6.51
N ARG A 42 17.49 -18.87 -6.33
CA ARG A 42 18.22 -17.62 -6.57
C ARG A 42 18.03 -17.14 -8.01
N LEU A 43 18.18 -18.03 -8.99
CA LEU A 43 17.98 -17.69 -10.39
C LEU A 43 16.53 -17.25 -10.66
N ASP A 44 15.54 -17.98 -10.12
CA ASP A 44 14.13 -17.64 -10.27
C ASP A 44 13.83 -16.24 -9.68
N VAL A 45 14.43 -15.91 -8.52
CA VAL A 45 14.29 -14.59 -7.89
C VAL A 45 15.01 -13.49 -8.68
N GLU A 46 16.19 -13.76 -9.23
CA GLU A 46 16.92 -12.82 -10.08
C GLU A 46 16.12 -12.49 -11.34
N VAL A 47 15.54 -13.49 -12.00
CA VAL A 47 14.62 -13.28 -13.14
C VAL A 47 13.42 -12.45 -12.71
N ALA A 48 12.76 -12.80 -11.61
CA ALA A 48 11.61 -12.06 -11.09
C ALA A 48 11.94 -10.59 -10.76
N LEU A 49 13.16 -10.29 -10.31
CA LEU A 49 13.60 -8.92 -10.01
C LEU A 49 13.79 -8.05 -11.26
N THR A 50 13.96 -8.66 -12.44
CA THR A 50 14.02 -7.93 -13.71
C THR A 50 12.64 -7.58 -14.26
N ASP A 51 11.60 -8.30 -13.82
CA ASP A 51 10.22 -8.02 -14.19
C ASP A 51 9.66 -6.86 -13.35
N ARG A 52 9.43 -5.73 -14.03
CA ARG A 52 8.87 -4.52 -13.40
C ARG A 52 7.47 -4.76 -12.86
N SER A 53 6.64 -5.53 -13.57
CA SER A 53 5.27 -5.85 -13.14
C SER A 53 5.27 -6.77 -11.93
N GLY A 54 6.17 -7.76 -11.90
CA GLY A 54 6.41 -8.63 -10.77
C GLY A 54 7.04 -7.94 -9.56
N THR A 55 7.66 -6.76 -9.69
CA THR A 55 8.35 -6.09 -8.59
C THR A 55 7.61 -4.89 -8.00
N SER A 56 6.70 -4.28 -8.75
CA SER A 56 6.00 -3.03 -8.37
C SER A 56 4.75 -3.24 -7.51
N PHE A 57 4.25 -4.46 -7.35
CA PHE A 57 3.05 -4.69 -6.54
C PHE A 57 3.33 -4.61 -5.03
N VAL A 58 2.33 -4.14 -4.29
CA VAL A 58 2.34 -4.08 -2.83
C VAL A 58 1.90 -5.44 -2.27
N THR A 59 2.65 -5.95 -1.31
CA THR A 59 2.45 -7.26 -0.69
C THR A 59 2.79 -7.21 0.80
N LEU A 60 2.68 -8.34 1.48
CA LEU A 60 3.16 -8.49 2.86
C LEU A 60 4.60 -9.00 2.89
N ALA A 61 5.31 -8.56 3.90
CA ALA A 61 6.58 -9.12 4.31
C ALA A 61 6.47 -10.60 4.67
N ASP A 62 7.62 -11.29 4.65
CA ASP A 62 7.71 -12.70 5.05
C ASP A 62 7.78 -12.81 6.59
N HIS A 63 8.29 -11.76 7.27
CA HIS A 63 8.46 -11.72 8.72
C HIS A 63 8.01 -10.38 9.33
N GLU A 64 7.65 -10.40 10.62
CA GLU A 64 7.16 -9.22 11.35
C GLU A 64 8.22 -8.13 11.55
N ASP A 65 9.50 -8.53 11.63
CA ASP A 65 10.66 -7.64 11.79
C ASP A 65 11.19 -7.10 10.45
N ASP A 66 10.56 -7.48 9.33
CA ASP A 66 10.91 -6.93 8.04
C ASP A 66 10.65 -5.41 8.02
N LYS A 67 11.63 -4.65 7.54
CA LYS A 67 11.53 -3.20 7.36
C LYS A 67 10.30 -2.84 6.50
N PRO A 68 9.31 -2.11 7.05
CA PRO A 68 8.11 -1.74 6.34
C PRO A 68 8.40 -0.75 5.22
N LEU A 69 7.55 -0.76 4.19
CA LEU A 69 7.49 0.30 3.21
C LEU A 69 6.91 1.57 3.86
N LEU A 70 7.56 2.69 3.58
CA LEU A 70 7.09 4.00 4.00
C LEU A 70 6.19 4.56 2.91
N PHE A 71 5.00 5.00 3.28
CA PHE A 71 4.06 5.65 2.39
C PHE A 71 3.88 7.10 2.79
N LYS A 72 3.96 8.01 1.81
CA LYS A 72 3.58 9.41 1.98
C LYS A 72 2.14 9.59 1.49
N PHE A 73 1.25 9.97 2.39
CA PHE A 73 -0.12 10.32 2.10
C PHE A 73 -0.19 11.83 1.91
N SER A 74 -0.43 12.30 0.69
CA SER A 74 -0.57 13.73 0.39
C SER A 74 -2.03 14.02 0.09
N LEU A 75 -2.64 14.91 0.88
CA LEU A 75 -4.05 15.26 0.71
C LEU A 75 -4.22 16.07 -0.59
N GLN A 76 -5.15 15.64 -1.43
CA GLN A 76 -5.63 16.35 -2.60
C GLN A 76 -7.16 16.43 -2.47
N ASP A 77 -7.66 17.65 -2.26
CA ASP A 77 -9.05 17.94 -1.90
C ASP A 77 -9.48 17.22 -0.62
N ASP A 78 -10.12 16.05 -0.74
CA ASP A 78 -10.60 15.20 0.35
C ASP A 78 -10.07 13.76 0.28
N LYS A 79 -9.11 13.52 -0.62
CA LYS A 79 -8.53 12.20 -0.92
C LYS A 79 -7.03 12.25 -0.83
N TYR A 80 -6.39 11.09 -0.87
CA TYR A 80 -4.96 10.95 -0.80
C TYR A 80 -4.38 10.47 -2.12
N ILE A 81 -3.38 11.19 -2.60
CA ILE A 81 -2.33 10.59 -3.42
C ILE A 81 -1.38 9.90 -2.45
N VAL A 82 -1.19 8.60 -2.64
CA VAL A 82 -0.27 7.82 -1.82
C VAL A 82 0.98 7.52 -2.61
N THR A 83 2.14 7.83 -2.06
CA THR A 83 3.44 7.67 -2.71
C THR A 83 4.32 6.72 -1.91
N ALA A 84 4.97 5.78 -2.58
CA ALA A 84 5.99 4.95 -1.97
C ALA A 84 7.28 5.75 -1.78
N VAL A 85 7.84 5.69 -0.57
CA VAL A 85 9.12 6.30 -0.22
C VAL A 85 10.11 5.18 0.06
N LEU A 86 10.95 4.92 -0.92
CA LEU A 86 11.85 3.77 -0.93
C LEU A 86 13.09 4.10 -1.75
N ARG A 87 14.27 4.05 -1.12
CA ARG A 87 15.53 4.24 -1.84
C ARG A 87 15.66 3.26 -3.02
N GLY A 88 15.72 3.79 -4.24
CA GLY A 88 15.94 3.03 -5.46
C GLY A 88 14.92 3.35 -6.55
N MET A 89 14.62 2.35 -7.39
CA MET A 89 13.82 2.52 -8.61
C MET A 89 12.41 3.05 -8.38
N PHE A 90 11.76 2.64 -7.29
CA PHE A 90 10.36 2.93 -7.01
C PHE A 90 10.15 4.18 -6.11
N ASP A 91 11.21 4.93 -5.83
CA ASP A 91 11.11 6.11 -4.98
C ASP A 91 10.22 7.17 -5.64
N GLY A 92 9.26 7.71 -4.89
CA GLY A 92 8.36 8.74 -5.40
C GLY A 92 7.25 8.21 -6.31
N TRP A 93 7.18 6.91 -6.56
CA TRP A 93 6.11 6.32 -7.38
C TRP A 93 4.80 6.25 -6.60
N ARG A 94 3.69 6.39 -7.30
CA ARG A 94 2.37 6.53 -6.69
C ARG A 94 1.62 5.22 -6.70
N LEU A 95 0.83 4.98 -5.65
CA LEU A 95 -0.07 3.83 -5.59
C LEU A 95 -1.09 3.88 -6.73
N LYS A 96 -1.40 2.71 -7.24
CA LYS A 96 -2.34 2.50 -8.34
C LYS A 96 -2.99 1.13 -8.22
N ILE A 97 -4.22 1.02 -8.69
CA ILE A 97 -4.90 -0.24 -8.96
C ILE A 97 -4.70 -0.59 -10.43
N GLU A 98 -3.99 -1.68 -10.69
CA GLU A 98 -3.75 -2.14 -12.05
C GLU A 98 -5.07 -2.53 -12.75
N ALA A 99 -5.27 -2.06 -13.98
CA ALA A 99 -6.56 -2.23 -14.67
C ALA A 99 -6.89 -3.69 -15.04
N GLY A 100 -5.88 -4.53 -15.27
CA GLY A 100 -6.08 -5.94 -15.66
C GLY A 100 -6.20 -6.90 -14.48
N THR A 101 -5.38 -6.71 -13.44
CA THR A 101 -5.32 -7.62 -12.29
C THR A 101 -6.02 -7.09 -11.04
N PHE A 102 -6.39 -5.80 -11.03
CA PHE A 102 -6.87 -5.08 -9.85
C PHE A 102 -5.88 -5.02 -8.69
N HIS A 103 -4.62 -5.44 -8.90
CA HIS A 103 -3.60 -5.43 -7.87
C HIS A 103 -3.17 -4.00 -7.54
N LEU A 104 -2.98 -3.74 -6.25
CA LEU A 104 -2.34 -2.55 -5.76
C LEU A 104 -0.85 -2.60 -6.09
N SER A 105 -0.39 -1.64 -6.87
CA SER A 105 1.00 -1.48 -7.30
C SER A 105 1.46 -0.05 -7.14
N VAL A 106 2.74 0.19 -7.44
CA VAL A 106 3.28 1.53 -7.65
C VAL A 106 3.57 1.77 -9.12
N SER A 107 3.30 2.99 -9.58
CA SER A 107 3.58 3.46 -10.95
C SER A 107 4.15 4.88 -10.94
N ASP A 108 5.11 5.16 -11.82
CA ASP A 108 5.59 6.50 -12.20
C ASP A 108 4.79 7.10 -13.37
N ASN A 109 4.04 6.24 -14.08
CA ASN A 109 3.34 6.58 -15.31
C ASN A 109 1.82 6.61 -15.09
N ALA A 110 1.16 7.57 -15.76
CA ALA A 110 -0.27 7.92 -15.66
C ALA A 110 -0.70 8.69 -14.40
N ALA A 111 -1.93 9.21 -14.42
CA ALA A 111 -2.55 9.80 -13.24
C ALA A 111 -2.68 8.71 -12.15
N ALA A 112 -2.19 9.02 -10.95
CA ALA A 112 -2.31 8.10 -9.83
C ALA A 112 -3.76 7.96 -9.39
N ASP A 113 -4.10 6.78 -8.86
CA ASP A 113 -5.39 6.59 -8.23
C ASP A 113 -5.45 7.37 -6.91
N LEU A 114 -6.65 7.85 -6.60
CA LEU A 114 -6.94 8.51 -5.34
C LEU A 114 -7.47 7.49 -4.34
N PHE A 115 -7.08 7.69 -3.08
CA PHE A 115 -7.47 6.81 -1.98
C PHE A 115 -8.07 7.61 -0.85
N SER A 116 -9.09 7.07 -0.20
CA SER A 116 -9.58 7.59 1.09
C SER A 116 -9.22 6.62 2.21
N ILE A 117 -9.13 7.12 3.44
CA ILE A 117 -8.90 6.32 4.63
C ILE A 117 -10.22 6.31 5.41
N ARG A 118 -10.77 5.13 5.68
CA ARG A 118 -11.94 4.97 6.55
C ARG A 118 -11.49 4.40 7.90
N LYS A 119 -12.07 4.89 8.98
CA LYS A 119 -11.86 4.44 10.36
C LYS A 119 -13.22 4.34 11.06
N HIS A 120 -13.30 3.62 12.17
CA HIS A 120 -14.51 3.58 12.98
C HIS A 120 -15.03 5.00 13.29
N GLY A 121 -16.29 5.27 12.94
CA GLY A 121 -16.94 6.57 13.12
C GLY A 121 -16.50 7.68 12.15
N VAL A 122 -15.58 7.42 11.21
CA VAL A 122 -15.05 8.43 10.28
C VAL A 122 -14.88 7.84 8.87
N GLU A 123 -15.76 8.24 7.95
CA GLU A 123 -15.76 7.75 6.57
C GLU A 123 -14.56 8.22 5.74
N ARG A 124 -14.08 9.45 5.99
CA ARG A 124 -12.91 10.05 5.33
C ARG A 124 -11.96 10.63 6.37
N ALA A 125 -11.20 9.75 7.00
CA ALA A 125 -10.23 10.08 8.03
C ALA A 125 -9.10 10.92 7.44
N LYS A 126 -9.00 12.15 7.95
CA LYS A 126 -7.85 13.03 7.78
C LYS A 126 -6.78 12.77 8.85
N PHE A 127 -5.61 13.38 8.68
CA PHE A 127 -4.48 13.29 9.60
C PHE A 127 -4.86 13.47 11.09
N GLU A 128 -5.68 14.47 11.41
CA GLU A 128 -6.14 14.76 12.78
C GLU A 128 -6.79 13.55 13.47
N HIS A 129 -7.56 12.75 12.71
CA HIS A 129 -8.25 11.54 13.19
C HIS A 129 -7.30 10.35 13.42
N LEU A 130 -6.08 10.42 12.89
CA LEU A 130 -5.08 9.34 12.88
C LEU A 130 -3.91 9.60 13.84
N SER A 131 -3.82 10.82 14.38
CA SER A 131 -2.64 11.33 15.08
C SER A 131 -2.38 10.76 16.48
N ALA A 132 -3.36 10.07 17.09
CA ALA A 132 -3.28 9.56 18.46
C ALA A 132 -2.45 8.26 18.63
N GLY A 133 -1.98 7.65 17.54
CA GLY A 133 -1.21 6.41 17.56
C GLY A 133 -1.63 5.43 16.46
N PRO A 134 -1.12 4.19 16.49
CA PRO A 134 -1.53 3.14 15.56
C PRO A 134 -3.05 3.00 15.52
N SER A 135 -3.64 2.99 14.33
CA SER A 135 -5.10 2.95 14.15
C SER A 135 -5.48 1.89 13.13
N TYR A 136 -6.55 1.13 13.42
CA TYR A 136 -7.19 0.29 12.42
C TYR A 136 -7.95 1.15 11.42
N VAL A 137 -7.66 0.94 10.14
CA VAL A 137 -8.24 1.69 9.02
C VAL A 137 -8.53 0.76 7.85
N GLN A 138 -9.46 1.17 6.99
CA GLN A 138 -9.62 0.64 5.64
C GLN A 138 -9.07 1.67 4.66
N ILE A 139 -8.33 1.21 3.66
CA ILE A 139 -7.95 2.03 2.51
C ILE A 139 -9.01 1.81 1.44
N VAL A 140 -9.58 2.89 0.94
CA VAL A 140 -10.66 2.90 -0.05
C VAL A 140 -10.12 3.40 -1.37
N SER A 141 -10.25 2.60 -2.43
CA SER A 141 -9.98 3.00 -3.80
C SER A 141 -11.12 3.90 -4.29
N GLU A 142 -10.82 5.17 -4.59
CA GLU A 142 -11.83 6.12 -5.08
C GLU A 142 -12.23 5.83 -6.54
N ARG A 143 -11.48 4.97 -7.23
CA ARG A 143 -11.84 4.49 -8.58
C ARG A 143 -13.15 3.71 -8.58
N ARG A 144 -13.41 2.93 -7.53
CA ARG A 144 -14.62 2.11 -7.37
C ARG A 144 -15.46 2.48 -6.14
N GLY A 145 -14.94 3.34 -5.27
CA GLY A 145 -15.54 3.64 -3.96
C GLY A 145 -15.56 2.42 -3.03
N ARG A 146 -14.62 1.48 -3.22
CA ARG A 146 -14.57 0.21 -2.47
C ARG A 146 -13.31 0.13 -1.62
N PRO A 147 -13.41 -0.41 -0.39
CA PRO A 147 -12.23 -0.72 0.40
C PRO A 147 -11.40 -1.81 -0.27
N LEU A 148 -10.11 -1.85 0.04
CA LEU A 148 -9.23 -2.90 -0.46
C LEU A 148 -9.54 -4.24 0.22
N TYR A 149 -9.34 -5.32 -0.52
CA TYR A 149 -9.38 -6.71 -0.08
C TYR A 149 -7.99 -7.31 -0.16
N LYS A 150 -7.75 -8.34 0.66
CA LYS A 150 -6.55 -9.16 0.61
C LYS A 150 -6.87 -10.44 -0.15
N ALA A 151 -6.07 -10.76 -1.15
CA ALA A 151 -6.11 -12.02 -1.89
C ALA A 151 -4.83 -12.83 -1.63
N ASP A 152 -4.93 -14.16 -1.69
CA ASP A 152 -3.79 -15.07 -1.67
C ASP A 152 -3.85 -15.93 -2.93
N GLU A 153 -2.81 -15.84 -3.76
CA GLU A 153 -2.69 -16.62 -4.98
C GLU A 153 -1.30 -17.27 -5.02
N ALA A 154 -1.27 -18.61 -4.97
CA ALA A 154 -0.03 -19.40 -4.95
C ALA A 154 0.98 -18.94 -3.88
N GLY A 155 0.49 -18.57 -2.69
CA GLY A 155 1.31 -18.10 -1.57
C GLY A 155 1.78 -16.64 -1.71
N LYS A 156 1.35 -15.93 -2.76
CA LYS A 156 1.58 -14.49 -2.92
C LYS A 156 0.35 -13.74 -2.43
N LYS A 157 0.59 -12.79 -1.54
CA LYS A 157 -0.45 -11.95 -0.98
C LYS A 157 -0.57 -10.67 -1.80
N TYR A 158 -1.78 -10.38 -2.26
CA TYR A 158 -2.11 -9.19 -3.06
C TYR A 158 -3.16 -8.36 -2.34
N PHE A 159 -3.16 -7.06 -2.63
CA PHE A 159 -4.25 -6.16 -2.25
C PHE A 159 -4.95 -5.67 -3.50
N MET A 160 -6.28 -5.59 -3.48
CA MET A 160 -7.08 -5.25 -4.66
C MET A 160 -8.37 -4.52 -4.29
N ASP A 161 -8.95 -3.75 -5.22
CA ASP A 161 -10.20 -3.01 -5.00
C ASP A 161 -11.48 -3.76 -5.46
N VAL A 162 -11.32 -5.07 -5.71
CA VAL A 162 -12.37 -6.03 -6.04
C VAL A 162 -12.30 -7.17 -5.03
N ASP A 163 -13.44 -7.73 -4.63
CA ASP A 163 -13.47 -8.92 -3.78
C ASP A 163 -12.94 -10.13 -4.58
N PRO A 164 -11.84 -10.79 -4.14
CA PRO A 164 -11.29 -11.94 -4.84
C PRO A 164 -12.24 -13.14 -4.88
N ASN A 165 -13.22 -13.24 -3.96
CA ASN A 165 -14.20 -14.31 -3.91
C ASN A 165 -15.63 -13.76 -4.02
N ALA A 166 -15.86 -12.80 -4.92
CA ALA A 166 -17.19 -12.25 -5.13
C ALA A 166 -18.19 -13.34 -5.55
N THR A 167 -19.22 -13.55 -4.74
CA THR A 167 -20.35 -14.42 -5.07
C THR A 167 -21.64 -13.59 -5.17
N VAL A 168 -22.71 -14.21 -5.66
CA VAL A 168 -24.05 -13.60 -5.67
C VAL A 168 -24.62 -13.43 -4.24
N HIS A 169 -24.03 -14.12 -3.25
CA HIS A 169 -24.48 -14.09 -1.86
C HIS A 169 -23.52 -13.28 -0.99
N ASP A 170 -23.94 -12.08 -0.60
CA ASP A 170 -23.11 -11.14 0.18
C ASP A 170 -22.53 -11.72 1.48
N ALA A 171 -23.21 -12.68 2.10
CA ALA A 171 -22.74 -13.35 3.32
C ALA A 171 -21.47 -14.20 3.10
N LEU A 172 -21.13 -14.53 1.86
CA LEU A 172 -19.97 -15.35 1.48
C LEU A 172 -18.84 -14.51 0.86
N ASN A 173 -19.08 -13.21 0.67
CA ASN A 173 -18.08 -12.27 0.15
C ASN A 173 -17.00 -12.03 1.22
N ASN A 174 -15.78 -11.73 0.78
CA ASN A 174 -14.72 -11.45 1.74
C ASN A 174 -14.98 -10.16 2.50
N THR A 175 -14.49 -10.12 3.74
CA THR A 175 -14.37 -8.87 4.47
C THR A 175 -13.24 -8.02 3.90
N PRO A 176 -13.44 -6.71 3.69
CA PRO A 176 -12.35 -5.82 3.34
C PRO A 176 -11.22 -5.87 4.36
N VAL A 177 -9.98 -5.67 3.91
CA VAL A 177 -8.82 -5.77 4.79
C VAL A 177 -8.76 -4.60 5.77
N ALA A 178 -8.52 -4.92 7.04
CA ALA A 178 -8.23 -3.95 8.08
C ALA A 178 -6.71 -3.74 8.16
N PHE A 179 -6.25 -2.54 7.81
CA PHE A 179 -4.86 -2.14 7.95
C PHE A 179 -4.64 -1.54 9.33
N VAL A 180 -3.48 -1.78 9.92
CA VAL A 180 -2.95 -0.94 11.00
C VAL A 180 -2.10 0.14 10.35
N LEU A 181 -2.51 1.39 10.49
CA LEU A 181 -1.76 2.55 10.04
C LEU A 181 -0.98 3.13 11.22
N LYS A 182 0.34 3.23 11.07
CA LYS A 182 1.25 3.83 12.06
C LYS A 182 1.96 5.02 11.43
N ILE A 183 1.68 6.22 11.92
CA ILE A 183 2.35 7.45 11.48
C ILE A 183 3.81 7.43 12.00
N VAL A 184 4.75 7.76 11.12
CA VAL A 184 6.19 7.74 11.39
C VAL A 184 6.77 9.14 11.37
N ASP A 185 6.26 10.01 10.50
CA ASP A 185 6.72 11.40 10.38
C ASP A 185 5.59 12.32 9.92
N LYS A 186 5.65 13.57 10.38
CA LYS A 186 4.75 14.65 10.00
C LYS A 186 5.55 15.65 9.17
N THR A 187 5.25 15.77 7.88
CA THR A 187 5.61 17.00 7.17
C THR A 187 4.59 18.06 7.55
N VAL A 188 4.89 18.81 8.62
CA VAL A 188 4.13 20.00 9.01
C VAL A 188 4.28 21.03 7.88
N PRO A 189 3.20 21.70 7.43
CA PRO A 189 3.33 22.76 6.44
C PRO A 189 4.25 23.85 6.99
N ILE A 190 5.26 24.22 6.20
CA ILE A 190 6.10 25.38 6.49
C ILE A 190 5.17 26.58 6.50
N THR A 191 4.98 27.16 7.68
CA THR A 191 4.26 28.42 7.86
C THR A 191 5.30 29.52 7.62
N GLU A 192 5.25 30.15 6.45
CA GLU A 192 5.84 31.49 6.25
C GLU A 192 4.78 32.54 6.58
#